data_AF-A0A961Z9U0-F1
#
_entry.id   AF-A0A961Z9U0-F1
#
_cell.length_a   1.000
_cell.length_b   1.000
_cell.length_c   1.000
_cell.angle_alpha   90.00
_cell.angle_beta   90.00
_cell.angle_gamma   90.00
#
_symmetry.space_group_name_H-M   'P 1'
#
loop_
_entity.id
_entity.type
_entity.pdbx_description
1 polymer ?
#
loop_
_entity_poly.entity_id
_entity_poly.type
_entity_poly.pdbx_seq_one_letter_code
_entity_poly.pdbx_strand_id
1 'polypeptide(L)'
;MSQILLLEAIIKLGFGAILVVAPLSVASLLGLPRPPTGLWPRLAGSLLIGLAAAIFIEIRLPGSKGLGLYGLIAVNLITALTLLGLMIVDAGAETRRGRLVLWLAIALLVTFALAEISEVPVG
;
A
#
# COMPACT_ATOMS: atom_id res chain seq x y z
N MET A 1 13.36 -19.83 8.35
CA MET A 1 13.12 -18.37 8.25
C MET A 1 11.91 -18.03 7.37
N SER A 2 11.75 -18.66 6.20
CA SER A 2 10.64 -18.40 5.27
C SER A 2 9.22 -18.57 5.85
N GLN A 3 8.99 -19.52 6.76
CA GLN A 3 7.66 -19.77 7.32
C GLN A 3 7.13 -18.61 8.19
N ILE A 4 8.00 -17.99 9.00
CA ILE A 4 7.63 -16.83 9.83
C ILE A 4 7.33 -15.63 8.92
N LEU A 5 8.19 -15.38 7.92
CA LEU A 5 7.98 -14.31 6.94
C LEU A 5 6.69 -14.52 6.13
N LEU A 6 6.39 -15.74 5.72
CA LEU A 6 5.15 -16.05 5.01
C LEU A 6 3.92 -15.80 5.87
N LEU A 7 3.95 -16.24 7.14
CA LEU A 7 2.87 -15.96 8.09
C LEU A 7 2.69 -14.45 8.28
N GLU A 8 3.78 -13.70 8.46
CA GLU A 8 3.75 -12.26 8.60
C GLU A 8 3.17 -11.56 7.35
N ALA A 9 3.54 -12.01 6.14
CA ALA A 9 3.00 -11.51 4.89
C ALA A 9 1.50 -11.78 4.76
N ILE A 10 1.04 -12.99 5.11
CA ILE A 10 -0.39 -13.36 5.08
C ILE A 10 -1.20 -12.49 6.06
N ILE A 11 -0.71 -12.31 7.29
CA ILE A 11 -1.37 -11.48 8.30
C ILE A 11 -1.47 -10.03 7.81
N LYS A 12 -0.37 -9.45 7.32
CA LYS A 12 -0.35 -8.08 6.79
C LYS A 12 -1.26 -7.92 5.59
N LEU A 13 -1.25 -8.86 4.65
CA LEU A 13 -2.12 -8.86 3.48
C LEU A 13 -3.59 -8.92 3.90
N GLY A 14 -3.94 -9.78 4.85
CA GLY A 14 -5.30 -9.93 5.37
C GLY A 14 -5.82 -8.64 6.00
N PHE A 15 -5.09 -8.08 6.97
CA PHE A 15 -5.47 -6.80 7.59
C PHE A 15 -5.49 -5.65 6.59
N GLY A 16 -4.50 -5.61 5.69
CA GLY A 16 -4.40 -4.60 4.66
C GLY A 16 -5.58 -4.62 3.70
N ALA A 17 -5.96 -5.81 3.20
CA ALA A 17 -7.11 -5.99 2.32
C ALA A 17 -8.43 -5.58 3.00
N ILE A 18 -8.61 -5.98 4.26
CA ILE A 18 -9.77 -5.61 5.08
C ILE A 18 -9.89 -4.08 5.20
N LEU A 19 -8.78 -3.40 5.49
CA LEU A 19 -8.73 -1.93 5.60
C LEU A 19 -8.93 -1.21 4.26
N VAL A 20 -8.47 -1.79 3.14
CA VAL A 20 -8.70 -1.21 1.81
C VAL A 20 -10.17 -1.36 1.37
N VAL A 21 -10.77 -2.52 1.60
CA VAL A 21 -12.11 -2.85 1.09
C VAL A 21 -13.22 -2.27 1.98
N ALA A 22 -13.16 -2.51 3.29
CA ALA A 22 -14.26 -2.25 4.21
C ALA A 22 -13.82 -1.53 5.51
N PRO A 23 -13.08 -0.40 5.42
CA PRO A 23 -12.45 0.24 6.58
C PRO A 23 -13.43 0.65 7.68
N LEU A 24 -14.56 1.26 7.30
CA LEU A 24 -15.55 1.76 8.26
C LEU A 24 -16.31 0.61 8.90
N SER A 25 -16.72 -0.40 8.12
CA SER A 25 -17.39 -1.60 8.62
C SER A 25 -16.54 -2.32 9.66
N VAL A 26 -15.23 -2.43 9.41
CA VAL A 26 -14.28 -3.10 10.29
C VAL A 26 -14.08 -2.34 11.58
N ALA A 27 -13.91 -1.01 11.52
CA ALA A 27 -13.84 -0.18 12.72
C ALA A 27 -15.09 -0.36 13.60
N SER A 28 -16.27 -0.46 12.97
CA SER A 28 -17.54 -0.72 13.65
C SER A 28 -17.59 -2.08 14.33
N LEU A 29 -17.23 -3.12 13.58
CA LEU A 29 -17.30 -4.51 14.03
C LEU A 29 -16.37 -4.76 15.21
N LEU A 30 -15.20 -4.12 15.20
CA LEU A 30 -14.20 -4.23 16.25
C LEU A 30 -14.43 -3.25 17.42
N GLY A 31 -15.46 -2.41 17.37
CA GLY A 31 -15.73 -1.40 18.41
C GLY A 31 -14.68 -0.28 18.47
N LEU A 32 -13.93 -0.06 17.38
CA LEU A 32 -12.93 1.00 17.27
C LEU A 32 -13.57 2.35 16.91
N PRO A 33 -12.95 3.48 17.29
CA PRO A 33 -13.39 4.80 16.86
C PRO A 33 -13.49 4.88 15.33
N ARG A 34 -14.67 5.26 14.82
CA ARG A 34 -14.90 5.42 13.37
C ARG A 34 -14.30 6.73 12.88
N PRO A 35 -13.34 6.72 11.93
CA PRO A 35 -12.89 7.93 11.29
C PRO A 35 -14.01 8.52 10.40
N PRO A 36 -13.96 9.84 10.13
CA PRO A 36 -14.98 10.51 9.31
C PRO A 36 -14.99 10.00 7.86
N THR A 37 -13.84 9.57 7.34
CA THR A 37 -13.70 9.03 5.97
C THR A 37 -12.87 7.76 5.95
N GLY A 38 -13.01 6.98 4.88
CA GLY A 38 -12.22 5.77 4.64
C GLY A 38 -10.79 6.03 4.15
N LEU A 39 -10.41 7.28 3.85
CA LEU A 39 -9.12 7.60 3.22
C LEU A 39 -7.93 7.08 4.03
N TRP A 40 -7.84 7.44 5.31
CA TRP A 40 -6.71 7.07 6.16
C TRP A 40 -6.62 5.56 6.43
N PRO A 41 -7.71 4.87 6.80
CA PRO A 41 -7.69 3.40 6.88
C PRO A 41 -7.24 2.72 5.59
N ARG A 42 -7.72 3.16 4.43
CA ARG A 42 -7.36 2.54 3.14
C ARG A 42 -5.91 2.80 2.77
N LEU A 43 -5.38 3.99 3.09
CA LEU A 43 -3.95 4.28 2.98
C LEU A 43 -3.11 3.35 3.86
N ALA A 44 -3.45 3.21 5.14
CA ALA A 44 -2.78 2.26 6.03
C ALA A 44 -2.87 0.83 5.52
N GLY A 45 -4.04 0.43 5.00
CA GLY A 45 -4.24 -0.87 4.37
C GLY A 45 -3.34 -1.08 3.15
N SER A 46 -3.20 -0.09 2.28
CA SER A 46 -2.32 -0.15 1.12
C SER A 46 -0.85 -0.33 1.51
N LEU A 47 -0.40 0.32 2.58
CA LEU A 47 0.96 0.16 3.10
C LEU A 47 1.17 -1.27 3.63
N LEU A 48 0.21 -1.83 4.37
CA LEU A 48 0.29 -3.22 4.84
C LEU A 48 0.34 -4.22 3.68
N ILE A 49 -0.45 -4.00 2.62
CA ILE A 49 -0.40 -4.82 1.40
C ILE A 49 0.96 -4.66 0.70
N GLY A 50 1.49 -3.45 0.59
CA GLY A 50 2.82 -3.17 0.06
C GLY A 50 3.93 -3.89 0.83
N LEU A 51 3.89 -3.86 2.16
CA LEU A 51 4.82 -4.59 3.01
C LEU A 51 4.69 -6.11 2.83
N ALA A 52 3.47 -6.63 2.72
CA ALA A 52 3.25 -8.04 2.44
C ALA A 52 3.84 -8.45 1.08
N ALA A 53 3.69 -7.60 0.06
CA ALA A 53 4.29 -7.81 -1.26
C ALA A 53 5.83 -7.77 -1.18
N ALA A 54 6.42 -6.83 -0.45
CA ALA A 54 7.87 -6.75 -0.24
C ALA A 54 8.43 -8.02 0.42
N ILE A 55 7.78 -8.52 1.48
CA ILE A 55 8.16 -9.78 2.14
C ILE A 55 8.01 -10.97 1.17
N PHE A 56 6.91 -11.00 0.41
CA PHE A 56 6.69 -12.07 -0.57
C PHE A 56 7.77 -12.08 -1.67
N ILE A 57 8.18 -10.91 -2.15
CA ILE A 57 9.28 -10.77 -3.11
C ILE A 57 10.58 -11.28 -2.50
N GLU A 58 10.92 -10.91 -1.27
CA GLU A 58 12.11 -11.41 -0.56
C GLU A 58 12.14 -12.94 -0.48
N ILE A 59 11.00 -13.57 -0.21
CA ILE A 59 10.90 -15.03 -0.16
C ILE A 59 11.10 -15.67 -1.54
N ARG A 60 10.65 -15.01 -2.62
CA ARG A 60 10.52 -15.60 -3.95
C ARG A 60 11.65 -15.27 -4.91
N LEU A 61 12.30 -14.13 -4.75
CA LEU A 61 13.32 -13.62 -5.65
C LEU A 61 14.70 -13.68 -4.96
N PRO A 62 15.56 -14.66 -5.30
CA PRO A 62 16.89 -14.78 -4.74
C PRO A 62 17.69 -13.50 -4.94
N GLY A 63 18.39 -13.04 -3.90
CA GLY A 63 19.18 -11.81 -3.95
C GLY A 63 18.39 -10.52 -3.71
N SER A 64 17.05 -10.58 -3.69
CA SER A 64 16.24 -9.47 -3.18
C SER A 64 16.30 -9.41 -1.65
N LYS A 65 16.12 -8.21 -1.09
CA LYS A 65 16.07 -7.95 0.36
C LYS A 65 14.77 -7.23 0.64
N GLY A 66 14.01 -7.66 1.66
CA GLY A 66 12.66 -7.17 2.03
C GLY A 66 12.24 -5.83 1.45
N LEU A 67 12.45 -4.75 2.21
CA LEU A 67 12.18 -3.38 1.78
C LEU A 67 13.24 -2.77 0.84
N GLY A 68 14.16 -3.55 0.29
CA GLY A 68 15.08 -3.05 -0.74
C GLY A 68 14.33 -2.56 -1.98
N LEU A 69 15.05 -2.28 -3.08
CA LEU A 69 14.47 -1.66 -4.29
C LEU A 69 13.14 -2.30 -4.73
N TYR A 70 13.07 -3.62 -4.84
CA TYR A 70 11.84 -4.32 -5.22
C TYR A 70 10.67 -4.10 -4.25
N GLY A 71 10.95 -4.04 -2.94
CA GLY A 71 9.94 -3.80 -1.91
C GLY A 71 9.42 -2.37 -1.94
N LEU A 72 10.29 -1.38 -2.16
CA LEU A 72 9.90 0.01 -2.33
C LEU A 72 9.01 0.20 -3.56
N ILE A 73 9.38 -0.41 -4.69
CA ILE A 73 8.57 -0.39 -5.91
C ILE A 73 7.17 -0.94 -5.62
N ALA A 74 7.07 -2.07 -4.92
CA ALA A 74 5.80 -2.68 -4.58
C ALA A 74 4.93 -1.76 -3.70
N VAL A 75 5.51 -1.20 -2.63
CA VAL A 75 4.80 -0.26 -1.73
C VAL A 75 4.34 0.98 -2.50
N ASN A 76 5.23 1.61 -3.26
CA ASN A 76 4.93 2.82 -4.02
C ASN A 76 3.79 2.60 -5.01
N LEU A 77 3.85 1.52 -5.80
CA LEU A 77 2.81 1.20 -6.79
C LEU A 77 1.47 0.83 -6.13
N ILE A 78 1.47 0.02 -5.08
CA ILE A 78 0.24 -0.39 -4.39
C ILE A 78 -0.44 0.82 -3.74
N THR A 79 0.31 1.70 -3.09
CA THR A 79 -0.23 2.92 -2.50
C THR A 79 -0.71 3.89 -3.58
N ALA A 80 0.03 4.08 -4.67
CA ALA A 80 -0.38 4.92 -5.79
C ALA A 80 -1.68 4.42 -6.44
N LEU A 81 -1.79 3.11 -6.69
CA LEU A 81 -3.01 2.50 -7.25
C LEU A 81 -4.20 2.62 -6.30
N THR A 82 -3.99 2.46 -4.99
CA THR A 82 -5.04 2.65 -3.99
C THR A 82 -5.54 4.10 -4.00
N LEU A 83 -4.62 5.07 -3.97
CA LEU A 83 -4.96 6.49 -4.06
C LEU A 83 -5.67 6.84 -5.36
N LEU A 84 -5.19 6.33 -6.49
CA LEU A 84 -5.82 6.53 -7.80
C LEU A 84 -7.24 5.97 -7.81
N GLY A 85 -7.44 4.75 -7.30
CA GLY A 85 -8.75 4.14 -7.17
C GLY A 85 -9.71 4.98 -6.32
N LEU A 86 -9.24 5.54 -5.20
CA LEU A 86 -10.03 6.44 -4.35
C LEU A 86 -10.40 7.74 -5.05
N MET A 87 -9.49 8.28 -5.87
CA MET A 87 -9.77 9.48 -6.66
C MET A 87 -10.80 9.21 -7.76
N ILE A 88 -10.81 8.01 -8.35
CA ILE A 88 -11.78 7.62 -9.39
C ILE A 88 -13.20 7.45 -8.83
N VAL A 89 -13.34 6.88 -7.63
CA VAL A 89 -14.66 6.67 -6.99
C VAL A 89 -15.11 7.86 -6.12
N ASP A 90 -14.47 9.02 -6.26
CA ASP A 90 -14.71 10.23 -5.45
C ASP A 90 -14.67 9.99 -3.92
N ALA A 91 -13.92 8.97 -3.48
CA ALA A 91 -13.70 8.63 -2.07
C ALA A 91 -12.35 9.15 -1.53
N GLY A 92 -11.71 10.06 -2.28
CA GLY A 92 -10.46 10.72 -1.93
C GLY A 92 -10.65 11.90 -0.95
N ALA A 93 -10.02 13.03 -1.24
CA ALA A 93 -10.17 14.24 -0.42
C ALA A 93 -11.37 15.10 -0.85
N GLU A 94 -12.10 15.67 0.11
CA GLU A 94 -13.27 16.51 -0.15
C GLU A 94 -12.89 17.86 -0.79
N THR A 95 -11.82 18.48 -0.30
CA THR A 95 -11.38 19.81 -0.77
C THR A 95 -10.55 19.73 -2.04
N ARG A 96 -10.60 20.77 -2.88
CA ARG A 96 -9.74 20.88 -4.08
C ARG A 96 -8.24 20.82 -3.72
N ARG A 97 -7.86 21.46 -2.61
CA ARG A 97 -6.47 21.44 -2.11
C ARG A 97 -6.05 20.02 -1.75
N GLY A 98 -6.91 19.27 -1.06
CA GLY A 98 -6.64 17.86 -0.73
C GLY A 98 -6.50 16.99 -1.98
N ARG A 99 -7.38 17.16 -2.98
CA ARG A 99 -7.29 16.43 -4.25
C ARG A 99 -5.99 16.71 -5.00
N LEU A 100 -5.54 17.98 -5.03
CA LEU A 100 -4.25 18.34 -5.60
C LEU A 100 -3.10 17.61 -4.89
N VAL A 101 -3.10 17.60 -3.54
CA VAL A 101 -2.08 16.90 -2.75
C VAL A 101 -2.09 15.40 -3.04
N LEU A 102 -3.26 14.76 -3.15
CA LEU A 102 -3.35 13.34 -3.49
C LEU A 102 -2.83 13.04 -4.90
N TRP A 103 -3.15 13.89 -5.89
CA TRP A 103 -2.59 13.75 -7.24
C TRP A 103 -1.06 13.90 -7.27
N LEU A 104 -0.52 14.88 -6.54
CA LEU A 104 0.92 15.05 -6.39
C LEU A 104 1.56 13.84 -5.71
N ALA A 105 0.94 13.30 -4.66
CA ALA A 105 1.42 12.09 -4.00
C ALA A 105 1.43 10.89 -4.97
N ILE A 106 0.37 10.67 -5.75
CA ILE A 106 0.32 9.63 -6.79
C ILE A 106 1.46 9.83 -7.78
N ALA A 107 1.63 11.03 -8.32
CA ALA A 107 2.67 11.33 -9.30
C ALA A 107 4.08 11.07 -8.74
N LEU A 108 4.35 11.47 -7.50
CA LEU A 108 5.63 11.24 -6.84
C LEU A 108 5.89 9.75 -6.58
N LEU A 109 4.91 9.01 -6.06
CA LEU A 109 5.04 7.57 -5.82
C LEU A 109 5.31 6.81 -7.11
N VAL A 110 4.61 7.13 -8.20
CA VAL A 110 4.87 6.54 -9.51
C VAL A 110 6.26 6.92 -10.02
N THR A 111 6.66 8.18 -9.88
CA THR A 111 7.99 8.64 -10.31
C THR A 111 9.09 7.91 -9.55
N PHE A 112 8.97 7.76 -8.23
CA PHE A 112 9.93 7.00 -7.44
C PHE A 112 9.95 5.52 -7.80
N ALA A 113 8.79 4.88 -8.00
CA ALA A 113 8.76 3.50 -8.46
C ALA A 113 9.47 3.32 -9.82
N LEU A 114 9.28 4.23 -10.77
CA LEU A 114 9.96 4.19 -12.06
C LEU A 114 11.48 4.41 -11.94
N ALA A 115 11.91 5.34 -11.10
CA ALA A 115 13.33 5.57 -10.82
C ALA A 115 13.98 4.36 -10.12
N GLU A 116 13.30 3.76 -9.14
CA GLU A 116 13.75 2.54 -8.47
C GLU A 116 13.88 1.37 -9.45
N ILE A 117 12.94 1.23 -10.40
CA ILE A 117 13.01 0.21 -11.46
C ILE A 117 14.28 0.37 -12.32
N SER A 118 14.70 1.61 -12.63
CA SER A 118 15.92 1.83 -13.42
C SER A 118 17.22 1.44 -12.68
N GLU A 119 17.19 1.41 -11.35
CA GLU A 119 18.33 1.03 -10.51
C GLU A 119 18.34 -0.47 -10.18
N VAL A 120 17.31 -1.22 -10.58
CA VAL A 120 17.25 -2.67 -10.39
C VAL A 120 18.35 -3.33 -11.24
N PRO A 121 19.27 -4.12 -10.63
CA PRO A 121 20.28 -4.83 -11.39
C PRO A 121 19.63 -5.80 -12.37
N VAL A 122 19.93 -5.64 -13.67
CA VAL A 122 19.56 -6.63 -14.69
C VAL A 122 20.54 -7.80 -14.55
N GLY A 123 20.06 -8.89 -13.95
CA GLY A 123 20.82 -10.14 -13.80
C GLY A 123 20.95 -10.91 -15.10
#